data_AF-A0AAD6A448-F1
#
_entry.id   AF-A0AAD6A448-F1
#
_cell.length_a   1.000
_cell.length_b   1.000
_cell.length_c   1.000
_cell.angle_alpha   90.00
_cell.angle_beta   90.00
_cell.angle_gamma   90.00
#
_symmetry.space_group_name_H-M   'P 1'
#
loop_
_entity.id
_entity.type
_entity.pdbx_description
1 polymer ?
#
loop_
_entity_poly.entity_id
_entity_poly.type
_entity_poly.pdbx_seq_one_letter_code
_entity_poly.pdbx_strand_id
1 'polypeptide(L)'
;MERPPENDCCSVCHEDFTLPFQANCSHWFCGECIMRVWDHGAALQPCKCPICRRLITLLVPGEMPPEHLQLPQATRVLTNVEAYNSRFGGGPRSLIQRLQDLPFFTRRLFREFMDPQRTLPLIFRARMFFAMAMSAIYVLSPVDIIPEGIFGLAGFLDDALILVVVFLHLAALYRSLLLYRHGRVD
;
A
#
# COMPACT_ATOMS: atom_id res chain seq x y z
N MET A 1 -6.23 -11.22 4.44
CA MET A 1 -6.39 -9.86 3.86
C MET A 1 -6.99 -9.00 4.95
N GLU A 2 -6.93 -7.66 4.87
CA GLU A 2 -7.61 -6.83 5.87
C GLU A 2 -9.12 -6.81 5.61
N ARG A 3 -9.92 -6.60 6.65
CA ARG A 3 -11.37 -6.36 6.57
C ARG A 3 -11.64 -4.88 6.88
N PRO A 4 -12.73 -4.31 6.32
CA PRO A 4 -13.20 -3.02 6.78
C PRO A 4 -13.54 -3.06 8.27
N PRO A 5 -13.48 -1.93 8.99
CA PRO A 5 -13.91 -1.85 10.39
C PRO A 5 -15.39 -2.23 10.53
N GLU A 6 -15.75 -2.95 11.60
CA GLU A 6 -17.09 -3.54 11.78
C GLU A 6 -18.25 -2.53 11.86
N ASN A 7 -17.96 -1.27 12.20
CA ASN A 7 -18.95 -0.19 12.31
C ASN A 7 -18.77 0.90 11.23
N ASP A 8 -18.06 0.59 10.15
CA ASP A 8 -17.83 1.52 9.06
C ASP A 8 -18.72 1.15 7.85
N CYS A 9 -19.06 2.14 7.04
CA CYS A 9 -19.92 1.96 5.86
C CYS A 9 -19.32 2.64 4.64
N CYS A 10 -19.77 2.24 3.46
CA CYS A 10 -19.27 2.82 2.23
C CYS A 10 -19.71 4.28 2.09
N SER A 11 -18.77 5.22 2.11
CA SER A 11 -19.05 6.66 1.95
C SER A 11 -19.68 7.10 0.62
N VAL A 12 -19.91 6.18 -0.32
CA VAL A 12 -20.54 6.45 -1.62
C VAL A 12 -22.00 5.99 -1.65
N CYS A 13 -22.30 4.76 -1.21
CA CYS A 13 -23.68 4.25 -1.16
C CYS A 13 -24.34 4.37 0.23
N HIS A 14 -23.56 4.66 1.27
CA HIS A 14 -23.98 4.73 2.67
C HIS A 14 -24.56 3.41 3.23
N GLU A 15 -24.18 2.29 2.62
CA GLU A 15 -24.53 0.94 3.04
C GLU A 15 -23.28 0.15 3.47
N ASP A 16 -23.51 -1.06 4.00
CA ASP A 16 -22.45 -2.01 4.31
C ASP A 16 -21.62 -2.35 3.08
N PHE A 17 -20.35 -2.71 3.31
CA PHE A 17 -19.42 -2.95 2.21
C PHE A 17 -19.77 -4.23 1.43
N THR A 18 -20.24 -4.05 0.20
CA THR A 18 -20.36 -5.12 -0.79
C THR A 18 -19.09 -5.19 -1.63
N LEU A 19 -18.38 -6.32 -1.55
CA LEU A 19 -17.06 -6.49 -2.17
C LEU A 19 -16.07 -5.38 -1.77
N PRO A 20 -15.59 -5.35 -0.51
CA PRO A 20 -14.76 -4.26 -0.02
C PRO A 20 -13.42 -4.17 -0.75
N PHE A 21 -13.03 -2.97 -1.15
CA PHE A 21 -11.70 -2.62 -1.62
C PHE A 21 -11.09 -1.52 -0.77
N GLN A 22 -9.82 -1.66 -0.46
CA GLN A 22 -9.02 -0.69 0.28
C GLN A 22 -8.16 0.12 -0.70
N ALA A 23 -8.23 1.45 -0.62
CA ALA A 23 -7.38 2.35 -1.38
C ALA A 23 -5.99 2.53 -0.74
N ASN A 24 -5.00 3.02 -1.50
CA ASN A 24 -3.67 3.38 -0.96
C ASN A 24 -3.69 4.44 0.15
N CYS A 25 -4.81 5.14 0.33
CA CYS A 25 -5.05 6.06 1.45
C CYS A 25 -5.75 5.40 2.65
N SER A 26 -5.77 4.06 2.72
CA SER A 26 -6.41 3.23 3.75
C SER A 26 -7.93 3.27 3.88
N HIS A 27 -8.63 4.10 3.09
CA HIS A 27 -10.10 4.14 3.07
C HIS A 27 -10.70 2.97 2.30
N TRP A 28 -11.89 2.56 2.74
CA TRP A 28 -12.63 1.43 2.21
C TRP A 28 -13.83 1.88 1.36
N PHE A 29 -14.12 1.13 0.31
CA PHE A 29 -15.27 1.35 -0.59
C PHE A 29 -15.81 0.02 -1.11
N CYS A 30 -17.08 -0.03 -1.50
CA CYS A 30 -17.59 -1.11 -2.34
C CYS A 30 -16.92 -1.06 -3.71
N GLY A 31 -16.62 -2.21 -4.30
CA GLY A 31 -15.94 -2.28 -5.59
C GLY A 31 -16.70 -1.58 -6.71
N GLU A 32 -18.03 -1.76 -6.79
CA GLU A 32 -18.85 -1.03 -7.77
C GLU A 32 -18.89 0.47 -7.52
N CYS A 33 -18.96 0.88 -6.25
CA CYS A 33 -19.04 2.29 -5.89
C CYS A 33 -17.79 3.05 -6.35
N ILE A 34 -16.61 2.50 -6.06
CA ILE A 34 -15.35 3.19 -6.42
C ILE A 34 -15.09 3.18 -7.93
N MET A 35 -15.52 2.14 -8.64
CA MET A 35 -15.47 2.12 -10.11
C MET A 35 -16.43 3.16 -10.72
N ARG A 36 -17.66 3.28 -10.21
CA ARG A 36 -18.58 4.35 -10.65
C ARG A 36 -18.02 5.75 -10.39
N VAL A 37 -17.37 5.98 -9.25
CA VAL A 37 -16.69 7.25 -8.96
C VAL A 37 -15.60 7.55 -9.99
N TRP A 38 -14.88 6.52 -10.44
CA TRP A 38 -13.90 6.67 -11.50
C TRP A 38 -14.54 6.95 -12.86
N ASP A 39 -15.61 6.23 -13.22
CA ASP A 39 -16.33 6.39 -14.50
C ASP A 39 -16.92 7.80 -14.68
N HIS A 40 -17.36 8.44 -13.59
CA HIS A 40 -17.85 9.82 -13.61
C HIS A 40 -16.73 10.87 -13.58
N GLY A 41 -15.49 10.44 -13.31
CA GLY A 41 -14.31 11.29 -13.28
C GLY A 41 -13.68 11.48 -14.66
N ALA A 42 -12.50 12.10 -14.68
CA ALA A 42 -11.69 12.14 -15.89
C ALA A 42 -11.12 10.74 -16.18
N ALA A 43 -11.57 10.09 -17.24
CA ALA A 43 -11.17 8.73 -17.61
C ALA A 43 -9.64 8.52 -17.74
N LEU A 44 -8.87 9.60 -17.97
CA LEU A 44 -7.42 9.59 -18.10
C LEU A 44 -6.67 9.83 -16.79
N GLN A 45 -7.37 10.10 -15.69
CA GLN A 45 -6.76 10.37 -14.38
C GLN A 45 -7.23 9.36 -13.33
N PRO A 46 -6.37 9.06 -12.33
CA PRO A 46 -6.80 8.30 -11.17
C PRO A 46 -7.93 9.04 -10.44
N CYS A 47 -8.92 8.31 -9.94
CA CYS A 47 -9.99 8.93 -9.16
C CYS A 47 -9.46 9.47 -7.83
N LYS A 48 -10.13 10.50 -7.31
CA LYS A 48 -9.84 11.06 -5.98
C LYS A 48 -10.66 10.31 -4.94
N CYS A 49 -10.06 10.04 -3.79
CA CYS A 49 -10.75 9.46 -2.65
C CYS A 49 -11.90 10.38 -2.20
N PRO A 50 -13.16 9.89 -2.11
CA PRO A 50 -14.28 10.67 -1.59
C PRO A 50 -14.08 11.23 -0.19
N ILE A 51 -13.28 10.55 0.66
CA ILE A 51 -13.06 10.94 2.06
C ILE A 51 -11.92 11.93 2.21
N CYS A 52 -10.72 11.61 1.68
CA CYS A 52 -9.51 12.40 1.91
C CYS A 52 -8.96 13.11 0.68
N ARG A 53 -9.63 13.00 -0.48
CA ARG A 53 -9.28 13.64 -1.77
C ARG A 53 -7.91 13.28 -2.35
N ARG A 54 -7.16 12.36 -1.74
CA ARG A 54 -5.92 11.80 -2.30
C ARG A 54 -6.21 10.98 -3.55
N LEU A 55 -5.26 10.95 -4.49
CA LEU A 55 -5.36 10.15 -5.70
C LEU A 55 -5.27 8.65 -5.34
N ILE A 56 -6.25 7.89 -5.80
CA ILE A 56 -6.29 6.45 -5.64
C ILE A 56 -5.54 5.83 -6.80
N THR A 57 -4.37 5.27 -6.54
CA THR A 57 -3.51 4.68 -7.58
C THR A 57 -3.31 3.17 -7.38
N LEU A 58 -3.95 2.62 -6.36
CA LEU A 58 -3.98 1.20 -6.06
C LEU A 58 -5.24 0.91 -5.25
N LEU A 59 -5.99 -0.09 -5.68
CA LEU A 59 -7.11 -0.69 -4.96
C LEU A 59 -6.77 -2.14 -4.66
N VAL A 60 -6.88 -2.53 -3.40
CA VAL A 60 -6.57 -3.88 -2.94
C VAL A 60 -7.84 -4.52 -2.39
N PRO A 61 -8.24 -5.71 -2.85
CA PRO A 61 -9.43 -6.38 -2.33
C PRO A 61 -9.26 -6.68 -0.83
N GLY A 62 -10.35 -6.47 -0.09
CA GLY A 62 -10.50 -6.91 1.30
C GLY A 62 -10.69 -8.41 1.39
N GLU A 63 -10.67 -8.92 2.63
CA GLU A 63 -11.00 -10.33 2.87
C GLU A 63 -12.49 -10.58 2.66
N MET A 64 -12.82 -11.62 1.88
CA MET A 64 -14.19 -11.99 1.54
C MET A 64 -14.37 -13.50 1.68
N PRO A 65 -15.58 -13.98 2.04
CA PRO A 65 -15.90 -15.41 1.98
C PRO A 65 -15.74 -15.94 0.54
N PRO A 66 -15.21 -17.16 0.34
CA PRO A 66 -14.96 -17.72 -0.99
C PRO A 66 -16.21 -17.87 -1.85
N GLU A 67 -17.39 -17.99 -1.24
CA GLU A 67 -18.68 -18.03 -1.92
C GLU A 67 -19.00 -16.73 -2.67
N HIS A 68 -18.62 -15.58 -2.10
CA HIS A 68 -18.86 -14.27 -2.72
C HIS A 68 -17.95 -14.02 -3.92
N LEU A 69 -16.80 -14.70 -3.99
CA LEU A 69 -15.85 -14.61 -5.12
C LEU A 69 -16.36 -15.33 -6.37
N GLN A 70 -17.31 -16.26 -6.22
CA GLN A 70 -17.86 -17.07 -7.33
C GLN A 70 -19.03 -16.40 -8.04
N LEU A 71 -19.53 -15.28 -7.51
CA LEU A 71 -20.60 -14.51 -8.13
C LEU A 71 -20.09 -13.83 -9.41
N PRO A 72 -20.82 -13.91 -10.54
CA PRO A 72 -20.43 -13.26 -11.79
C PRO A 72 -20.16 -11.75 -11.65
N GLN A 73 -20.89 -11.10 -10.74
CA GLN A 73 -20.72 -9.69 -10.41
C GLN A 73 -19.36 -9.40 -9.76
N ALA A 74 -18.89 -10.26 -8.87
CA ALA A 74 -17.62 -10.11 -8.18
C ALA A 74 -16.44 -10.21 -9.15
N THR A 75 -16.47 -11.20 -10.05
CA THR A 75 -15.45 -11.38 -11.08
C THR A 75 -15.35 -10.15 -11.98
N ARG A 76 -16.48 -9.61 -12.44
CA ARG A 76 -16.50 -8.41 -13.28
C ARG A 76 -15.88 -7.19 -12.58
N VAL A 77 -16.20 -6.99 -11.31
CA VAL A 77 -15.65 -5.87 -10.50
C VAL A 77 -14.15 -6.05 -10.29
N LEU A 78 -13.69 -7.28 -10.00
CA LEU A 78 -12.27 -7.58 -9.84
C LEU A 78 -11.49 -7.28 -11.13
N THR A 79 -11.98 -7.73 -12.29
CA THR A 79 -11.36 -7.44 -13.59
C THR A 79 -11.28 -5.95 -13.89
N ASN A 80 -12.34 -5.19 -13.59
CA ASN A 80 -12.33 -3.73 -13.75
C ASN A 80 -11.29 -3.06 -12.85
N VAL A 81 -11.17 -3.52 -11.60
CA VAL A 81 -10.17 -3.02 -10.65
C VAL A 81 -8.75 -3.39 -11.08
N GLU A 82 -8.52 -4.58 -11.62
CA GLU A 82 -7.23 -5.01 -12.16
C GLU A 82 -6.81 -4.11 -13.33
N ALA A 83 -7.73 -3.83 -14.26
CA ALA A 83 -7.51 -2.89 -15.36
C ALA A 83 -7.23 -1.46 -14.85
N TYR A 84 -7.91 -1.02 -13.79
CA TYR A 84 -7.65 0.26 -13.14
C TYR A 84 -6.22 0.30 -12.55
N ASN A 85 -5.84 -0.74 -11.81
CA ASN A 85 -4.54 -0.85 -11.15
C ASN A 85 -3.39 -0.92 -12.15
N SER A 86 -3.56 -1.65 -13.26
CA SER A 86 -2.53 -1.73 -14.31
C SER A 86 -2.32 -0.36 -14.97
N ARG A 87 -3.40 0.39 -15.18
CA ARG A 87 -3.37 1.71 -15.81
C ARG A 87 -2.72 2.80 -14.95
N PHE A 88 -3.03 2.85 -13.66
CA PHE A 88 -2.60 3.95 -12.77
C PHE A 88 -1.56 3.57 -11.72
N GLY A 89 -1.30 2.27 -11.56
CA GLY A 89 -0.40 1.75 -10.53
C GLY A 89 1.07 2.03 -10.78
N GLY A 90 1.52 2.01 -12.04
CA GLY A 90 2.93 2.11 -12.43
C GLY A 90 3.48 3.53 -12.61
N GLY A 91 2.63 4.56 -12.56
CA GLY A 91 3.05 5.94 -12.87
C GLY A 91 4.07 6.55 -11.90
N PRO A 92 4.83 7.58 -12.34
CA PRO A 92 5.74 8.31 -11.47
C PRO A 92 4.95 8.99 -10.34
N ARG A 93 5.45 8.91 -9.10
CA ARG A 93 4.82 9.52 -7.92
C ARG A 93 5.78 10.47 -7.23
N SER A 94 5.25 11.62 -6.83
CA SER A 94 6.00 12.60 -6.04
C SER A 94 6.45 11.99 -4.71
N LEU A 95 7.58 12.46 -4.18
CA LEU A 95 8.09 12.02 -2.87
C LEU A 95 7.06 12.27 -1.75
N ILE A 96 6.34 13.39 -1.84
CA ILE A 96 5.27 13.75 -0.90
C ILE A 96 4.16 12.70 -0.88
N GLN A 97 3.73 12.21 -2.05
CA GLN A 97 2.73 11.14 -2.12
C GLN A 97 3.25 9.83 -1.55
N ARG A 98 4.53 9.50 -1.77
CA ARG A 98 5.15 8.30 -1.19
C ARG A 98 5.17 8.36 0.34
N LEU A 99 5.48 9.51 0.91
CA LEU A 99 5.44 9.74 2.35
C LEU A 99 4.00 9.67 2.90
N GLN A 100 3.02 10.22 2.18
CA GLN A 100 1.61 10.15 2.57
C GLN A 100 1.03 8.73 2.53
N ASP A 101 1.49 7.91 1.59
CA ASP A 101 1.10 6.51 1.44
C ASP A 101 1.91 5.57 2.36
N LEU A 102 3.05 6.03 2.90
CA LEU A 102 3.94 5.26 3.77
C LEU A 102 3.21 4.56 4.93
N PRO A 103 2.40 5.25 5.77
CA PRO A 103 1.78 4.61 6.93
C PRO A 103 0.84 3.47 6.55
N PHE A 104 0.22 3.54 5.37
CA PHE A 104 -0.61 2.46 4.84
C PHE A 104 0.23 1.23 4.51
N PHE A 105 1.28 1.40 3.71
CA PHE A 105 2.11 0.29 3.27
C PHE A 105 2.94 -0.32 4.40
N THR A 106 3.51 0.49 5.29
CA THR A 106 4.33 -0.01 6.40
C THR A 106 3.50 -0.77 7.43
N ARG A 107 2.33 -0.25 7.81
CA ARG A 107 1.40 -0.94 8.72
C ARG A 107 0.99 -2.29 8.17
N ARG A 108 0.62 -2.33 6.89
CA ARG A 108 0.17 -3.56 6.22
C ARG A 108 1.30 -4.56 6.06
N LEU A 109 2.50 -4.09 5.66
CA LEU A 109 3.70 -4.91 5.56
C LEU A 109 4.10 -5.51 6.92
N PHE A 110 4.10 -4.71 7.99
CA PHE A 110 4.46 -5.17 9.33
C PHE A 110 3.53 -6.28 9.82
N ARG A 111 2.22 -6.15 9.55
CA ARG A 111 1.22 -7.16 9.87
C ARG A 111 1.41 -8.43 9.04
N GLU A 112 1.67 -8.33 7.75
CA GLU A 112 1.98 -9.49 6.90
C GLU A 112 3.29 -10.18 7.31
N PHE A 113 4.27 -9.42 7.80
CA PHE A 113 5.52 -9.98 8.32
C PHE A 113 5.32 -10.76 9.62
N MET A 114 4.42 -10.28 10.51
CA MET A 114 4.06 -10.99 11.73
C MET A 114 3.21 -12.25 11.51
N ASP A 115 2.67 -12.47 10.31
CA ASP A 115 1.94 -13.68 9.94
C ASP A 115 2.80 -14.61 9.05
N PRO A 116 3.56 -15.54 9.63
CA PRO A 116 4.56 -16.35 8.92
C PRO A 116 3.98 -17.29 7.84
N GLN A 117 2.65 -17.46 7.78
CA GLN A 117 1.98 -18.34 6.82
C GLN A 117 1.70 -17.67 5.45
N ARG A 118 1.98 -16.37 5.29
CA ARG A 118 1.75 -15.66 4.02
C ARG A 118 2.93 -15.84 3.03
N THR A 119 2.61 -16.26 1.81
CA THR A 119 3.56 -16.53 0.71
C THR A 119 4.11 -15.24 0.08
N LEU A 120 4.94 -14.51 0.83
CA LEU A 120 5.79 -13.48 0.23
C LEU A 120 6.84 -14.17 -0.67
N PRO A 121 7.06 -13.68 -1.91
CA PRO A 121 8.08 -14.25 -2.79
C PRO A 121 9.46 -14.25 -2.12
N LEU A 122 10.26 -15.31 -2.30
CA LEU A 122 11.57 -15.46 -1.66
C LEU A 122 12.49 -14.25 -1.91
N ILE A 123 12.46 -13.69 -3.13
CA ILE A 123 13.24 -12.50 -3.51
C ILE A 123 12.85 -11.29 -2.66
N PHE A 124 11.56 -11.14 -2.34
CA PHE A 124 11.07 -10.06 -1.50
C PHE A 124 11.58 -10.20 -0.06
N ARG A 125 11.51 -11.42 0.50
CA ARG A 125 12.04 -11.72 1.83
C ARG A 125 13.54 -11.46 1.92
N ALA A 126 14.31 -11.89 0.92
CA ALA A 126 15.75 -11.67 0.85
C ALA A 126 16.10 -10.18 0.79
N ARG A 127 15.42 -9.39 -0.05
CA ARG A 127 15.62 -7.93 -0.13
C ARG A 127 15.27 -7.22 1.17
N MET A 128 14.17 -7.61 1.81
CA MET A 128 13.77 -7.04 3.10
C MET A 128 14.80 -7.36 4.19
N PHE A 129 15.25 -8.62 4.28
CA PHE A 129 16.28 -9.03 5.23
C PHE A 129 17.60 -8.29 5.01
N PHE A 130 18.04 -8.17 3.75
CA PHE A 130 19.24 -7.43 3.40
C PHE A 130 19.13 -5.93 3.77
N ALA A 131 18.00 -5.29 3.47
CA ALA A 131 17.77 -3.89 3.82
C ALA A 131 17.76 -3.68 5.35
N MET A 132 17.12 -4.56 6.11
CA MET A 132 17.13 -4.51 7.57
C MET A 132 18.53 -4.76 8.14
N ALA A 133 19.27 -5.73 7.61
CA ALA A 133 20.64 -6.03 8.02
C ALA A 133 21.59 -4.85 7.75
N MET A 134 21.53 -4.25 6.56
CA MET A 134 22.32 -3.06 6.22
C MET A 134 21.97 -1.87 7.14
N SER A 135 20.69 -1.66 7.43
CA SER A 135 20.26 -0.63 8.38
C SER A 135 20.77 -0.89 9.79
N ALA A 136 20.75 -2.14 10.26
CA ALA A 136 21.26 -2.51 11.57
C ALA A 136 22.79 -2.38 11.64
N ILE A 137 23.51 -2.78 10.59
CA ILE A 137 24.97 -2.60 10.49
C ILE A 137 25.31 -1.11 10.53
N TYR A 138 24.54 -0.27 9.83
CA TYR A 138 24.73 1.17 9.86
C TYR A 138 24.53 1.74 11.28
N VAL A 139 23.39 1.47 11.92
CA VAL A 139 23.04 2.01 13.26
C VAL A 139 23.97 1.47 14.37
N LEU A 140 24.49 0.25 14.22
CA LEU A 140 25.38 -0.38 15.21
C LEU A 140 26.87 -0.16 14.90
N SER A 141 27.20 0.48 13.79
CA SER A 141 28.59 0.74 13.40
C SER A 141 29.16 1.86 14.27
N PRO A 142 30.28 1.65 14.97
CA PRO A 142 30.96 2.70 15.74
C PRO A 142 31.64 3.77 14.86
N VAL A 143 31.49 3.67 13.53
CA VAL A 143 31.99 4.62 12.54
C VAL A 143 30.80 5.35 11.95
N ASP A 144 30.29 6.34 12.69
CA ASP A 144 29.40 7.34 12.12
C ASP A 144 30.21 8.29 11.23
N ILE A 145 29.66 8.62 10.06
CA ILE A 145 30.24 9.60 9.12
C ILE A 145 30.35 11.00 9.78
N ILE A 146 29.66 11.23 10.90
CA ILE A 146 29.67 12.45 11.69
C ILE A 146 30.20 12.13 13.10
N PRO A 147 31.33 12.71 13.55
CA PRO A 147 31.84 12.46 14.89
C PRO A 147 30.87 13.00 15.95
N GLU A 148 30.29 12.09 16.72
CA GLU A 148 29.28 12.33 17.78
C GLU A 148 29.73 13.36 18.84
N GLY A 149 31.05 13.60 18.95
CA GLY A 149 31.64 14.51 19.93
C GLY A 149 31.43 16.01 19.70
N ILE A 150 30.85 16.44 18.56
CA ILE A 150 30.72 17.87 18.22
C ILE A 150 29.25 18.30 17.99
N PHE A 151 28.36 17.37 17.63
CA PHE A 151 26.96 17.66 17.31
C PHE A 151 26.03 16.48 17.69
N GLY A 152 25.87 16.18 18.98
CA GLY A 152 25.06 15.03 19.44
C GLY A 152 23.63 14.93 18.88
N LEU A 153 23.01 16.03 18.44
CA LEU A 153 21.69 16.01 17.76
C LEU A 153 21.76 15.58 16.28
N ALA A 154 22.90 15.76 15.62
CA ALA A 154 23.08 15.45 14.20
C ALA A 154 23.16 13.94 13.91
N GLY A 155 23.72 13.14 14.83
CA GLY A 155 23.72 11.67 14.73
C GLY A 155 22.31 11.10 14.74
N PHE A 156 21.47 11.53 15.70
CA PHE A 156 20.05 11.15 15.74
C PHE A 156 19.27 11.51 14.46
N LEU A 157 19.63 12.61 13.80
CA LEU A 157 18.99 13.01 12.54
C LEU A 157 19.41 12.08 11.38
N ASP A 158 20.65 11.63 11.36
CA ASP A 158 21.15 10.68 10.34
C ASP A 158 20.49 9.31 10.49
N ASP A 159 20.40 8.79 11.72
CA ASP A 159 19.68 7.55 12.05
C ASP A 159 18.19 7.63 11.65
N ALA A 160 17.53 8.74 12.00
CA ALA A 160 16.13 8.96 11.65
C ALA A 160 15.95 9.02 10.12
N LEU A 161 16.88 9.68 9.41
CA LEU A 161 16.84 9.76 7.95
C LEU A 161 16.98 8.37 7.31
N ILE A 162 17.90 7.56 7.80
CA ILE A 162 18.15 6.21 7.27
C ILE A 162 16.98 5.29 7.55
N LEU A 163 16.38 5.38 8.74
CA LEU A 163 15.17 4.66 9.07
C LEU A 163 14.02 5.02 8.11
N VAL A 164 13.83 6.32 7.82
CA VAL A 164 12.82 6.80 6.86
C VAL A 164 13.11 6.28 5.44
N VAL A 165 14.37 6.30 5.00
CA VAL A 165 14.77 5.78 3.68
C VAL A 165 14.49 4.28 3.57
N VAL A 166 14.81 3.50 4.60
CA VAL A 166 14.53 2.06 4.67
C VAL A 166 13.02 1.81 4.60
N PHE A 167 12.22 2.53 5.38
CA PHE A 167 10.76 2.39 5.33
C PHE A 167 10.18 2.77 3.97
N LEU A 168 10.67 3.84 3.34
CA LEU A 168 10.28 4.21 1.98
C LEU A 168 10.64 3.14 0.96
N HIS A 169 11.83 2.53 1.08
CA HIS A 169 12.27 1.45 0.22
C HIS A 169 11.39 0.20 0.38
N LEU A 170 11.13 -0.22 1.62
CA LEU A 170 10.26 -1.34 1.94
C LEU A 170 8.82 -1.10 1.46
N ALA A 171 8.28 0.10 1.65
CA ALA A 171 6.95 0.46 1.15
C ALA A 171 6.89 0.46 -0.39
N ALA A 172 7.93 0.94 -1.07
CA ALA A 172 8.02 0.91 -2.53
C ALA A 172 8.07 -0.53 -3.07
N LEU A 173 8.87 -1.39 -2.44
CA LEU A 173 8.91 -2.82 -2.75
C LEU A 173 7.55 -3.46 -2.51
N TYR A 174 6.95 -3.26 -1.33
CA TYR A 174 5.67 -3.89 -0.99
C TYR A 174 4.57 -3.46 -1.95
N ARG A 175 4.57 -2.19 -2.35
CA ARG A 175 3.65 -1.71 -3.37
C ARG A 175 3.87 -2.36 -4.73
N SER A 176 5.10 -2.55 -5.18
CA SER A 176 5.36 -3.22 -6.47
C SER A 176 4.86 -4.67 -6.45
N LEU A 177 4.96 -5.34 -5.29
CA LEU A 177 4.36 -6.66 -5.08
C LEU A 177 2.83 -6.63 -5.17
N LEU A 178 2.17 -5.65 -4.53
CA LEU A 178 0.71 -5.51 -4.60
C LEU A 178 0.24 -5.22 -6.03
N LEU A 179 0.98 -4.40 -6.78
CA LEU A 179 0.70 -4.15 -8.19
C LEU A 179 0.90 -5.38 -9.06
N TYR A 180 1.95 -6.16 -8.82
CA TYR A 180 2.15 -7.43 -9.51
C TYR A 180 1.00 -8.42 -9.25
N ARG A 181 0.47 -8.45 -8.02
CA ARG A 181 -0.64 -9.33 -7.63
C ARG A 181 -2.01 -8.87 -8.12
N HIS A 182 -2.25 -7.56 -8.19
CA HIS A 182 -3.59 -6.98 -8.40
C HIS A 182 -3.71 -6.04 -9.61
N GLY A 183 -2.65 -5.94 -10.42
CA GLY A 183 -2.61 -5.13 -11.65
C GLY A 183 -2.14 -5.93 -12.85
N ARG A 184 -2.32 -7.25 -12.84
CA ARG A 184 -1.95 -8.12 -13.95
C ARG A 184 -2.93 -7.90 -15.10
N VAL A 185 -2.39 -7.62 -16.29
CA VAL A 185 -3.09 -7.73 -17.57
C VAL A 185 -2.53 -9.00 -18.18
N ASP A 186 -3.31 -10.08 -18.18
CA ASP A 186 -3.05 -11.25 -19.02
C ASP A 186 -3.49 -10.96 -20.46
#